data_AF-A0A3B0RH45-F1
#
_entry.id   AF-A0A3B0RH45-F1
#
_cell.length_a   1.000
_cell.length_b   1.000
_cell.length_c   1.000
_cell.angle_alpha   90.00
_cell.angle_beta   90.00
_cell.angle_gamma   90.00
#
_symmetry.space_group_name_H-M   'P 1'
#
loop_
_entity.id
_entity.type
_entity.pdbx_description
1 polymer ?
#
loop_
_entity_poly.entity_id
_entity_poly.type
_entity_poly.pdbx_seq_one_letter_code
_entity_poly.pdbx_strand_id
1 'polypeptide(L)' 'PVMLYDAKLSQTMASMLLEEGIYVIGFFFPVVPKEKARIRVQLSASHKKQHLDKGINAFIKVGQKLNIV' A
#
# COMPACT_ATOMS: atom_id res chain seq x y z
N PRO A 1 4.79 2.61 -7.44
CA PRO A 1 3.70 3.21 -6.63
C PRO A 1 2.39 2.51 -6.99
N VAL A 2 1.48 2.31 -6.04
CA VAL A 2 0.19 1.64 -6.26
C VAL A 2 -0.89 2.72 -6.25
N MET A 3 -1.59 2.89 -7.37
CA MET A 3 -2.61 3.93 -7.52
C MET A 3 -3.95 3.44 -6.96
N LEU A 4 -4.55 4.24 -6.08
CA LEU A 4 -5.87 3.94 -5.50
C LEU A 4 -6.91 4.99 -5.85
N TYR A 5 -6.46 6.19 -6.26
CA TYR A 5 -7.26 7.35 -6.66
C TYR A 5 -8.17 7.91 -5.56
N ASP A 6 -8.58 7.12 -4.58
CA ASP A 6 -9.35 7.56 -3.41
C ASP A 6 -8.48 7.68 -2.14
N ALA A 7 -8.63 8.80 -1.42
CA ALA A 7 -7.83 9.09 -0.24
C ALA A 7 -8.18 8.19 0.95
N LYS A 8 -9.47 7.90 1.16
CA LYS A 8 -9.94 7.07 2.27
C LYS A 8 -9.50 5.62 2.05
N LEU A 9 -9.65 5.11 0.83
CA LEU A 9 -9.17 3.80 0.42
C LEU A 9 -7.65 3.67 0.62
N SER A 10 -6.89 4.70 0.26
CA SER A 10 -5.44 4.71 0.49
C SER A 10 -5.06 4.68 1.96
N GLN A 11 -5.82 5.34 2.83
CA GLN A 11 -5.58 5.31 4.27
C GLN A 11 -5.95 3.95 4.86
N THR A 12 -7.12 3.41 4.51
CA THR A 12 -7.57 2.08 4.95
C THR A 12 -6.59 0.99 4.53
N MET A 13 -6.16 0.99 3.26
CA MET A 13 -5.20 0.01 2.76
C MET A 13 -3.85 0.10 3.49
N ALA A 14 -3.35 1.31 3.78
CA ALA A 14 -2.12 1.49 4.54
C ALA A 14 -2.23 0.96 5.98
N SER A 15 -3.35 1.22 6.68
CA SER A 15 -3.60 0.68 8.02
C SER A 15 -3.68 -0.85 8.01
N MET A 16 -4.40 -1.45 7.06
CA MET A 16 -4.52 -2.91 6.95
C MET A 16 -3.19 -3.57 6.60
N LEU A 17 -2.38 -2.96 5.74
CA LEU A 17 -1.04 -3.46 5.44
C LEU A 17 -0.11 -3.39 6.66
N LEU A 18 -0.25 -2.34 7.48
CA LEU A 18 0.48 -2.22 8.74
C LEU A 18 0.12 -3.34 9.73
N GLU A 19 -1.16 -3.71 9.82
CA GLU A 19 -1.62 -4.87 10.62
C GLU A 19 -1.02 -6.20 10.13
N GLU A 20 -0.80 -6.36 8.82
CA GLU A 20 -0.09 -7.52 8.24
C GLU A 20 1.45 -7.41 8.40
N GLY A 21 1.93 -6.36 9.07
CA GLY A 21 3.34 -6.12 9.35
C GLY A 21 4.12 -5.52 8.18
N ILE A 22 3.44 -4.89 7.22
CA ILE A 22 4.04 -4.18 6.09
C ILE A 22 3.78 -2.67 6.25
N TYR A 23 4.82 -1.95 6.68
CA TYR A 23 4.73 -0.51 6.82
C TYR A 23 4.81 0.18 5.45
N VAL A 24 3.72 0.85 5.07
CA VAL A 24 3.65 1.69 3.87
C VAL A 24 2.98 3.02 4.17
N ILE A 25 3.28 4.02 3.35
CA ILE A 25 2.70 5.36 3.45
C ILE A 25 1.82 5.61 2.23
N GLY A 26 0.55 5.92 2.51
CA GLY A 26 -0.38 6.48 1.53
C GLY A 26 -0.11 7.97 1.33
N PHE A 27 -0.05 8.41 0.08
CA PHE A 27 -0.03 9.81 -0.30
C PHE A 27 -1.41 10.22 -0.80
N PHE A 28 -1.93 11.28 -0.20
CA PHE A 28 -3.18 11.92 -0.53
C PHE A 28 -3.02 13.45 -0.37
N PHE A 29 -4.06 14.22 -0.68
CA PHE A 29 -4.04 15.68 -0.55
C PHE A 29 -3.66 16.10 0.89
N PRO A 30 -2.76 17.08 1.09
CA PRO A 30 -2.20 18.03 0.12
C PRO A 30 -0.91 17.57 -0.60
N VAL A 31 -0.37 16.39 -0.27
CA VAL A 31 0.93 15.92 -0.81
C VAL A 31 0.84 15.52 -2.29
N VAL A 32 -0.32 15.03 -2.71
CA VAL A 32 -0.66 14.78 -4.13
C VAL A 32 -2.02 15.42 -4.44
N PRO A 33 -2.30 15.76 -5.71
CA PRO A 33 -3.61 16.29 -6.08
C PRO A 33 -4.76 15.39 -5.62
N LYS A 34 -5.93 15.99 -5.41
CA LYS A 34 -7.17 15.24 -5.17
C LYS A 34 -7.37 14.19 -6.27
N GLU A 35 -8.01 13.08 -5.91
CA GLU A 35 -8.28 11.95 -6.81
C GLU A 35 -7.03 11.22 -7.33
N LYS A 36 -5.82 11.58 -6.88
CA LYS A 36 -4.56 10.93 -7.27
C LYS A 36 -3.88 10.24 -6.09
N ALA A 37 -4.68 9.77 -5.13
CA ALA A 37 -4.17 9.07 -3.97
C ALA A 37 -3.45 7.76 -4.37
N ARG A 38 -2.32 7.48 -3.71
CA ARG A 38 -1.46 6.33 -4.05
C ARG A 38 -0.61 5.88 -2.87
N ILE A 39 -0.30 4.60 -2.81
CA ILE A 39 0.66 4.04 -1.86
C ILE A 39 2.07 4.07 -2.48
N ARG A 40 3.05 4.61 -1.75
CA ARG A 40 4.45 4.54 -2.15
C ARG A 40 5.13 3.37 -1.43
N VAL A 41 5.64 2.44 -2.23
CA VAL A 41 6.49 1.34 -1.77
C VAL A 41 7.94 1.73 -2.06
N GLN A 42 8.81 1.56 -1.07
CA GLN A 42 10.24 1.79 -1.19
C GLN A 42 10.96 0.45 -1.03
N LEU A 43 11.74 0.09 -2.03
CA LEU A 43 12.57 -1.11 -2.00
C LEU A 43 14.00 -0.68 -1.66
N SER A 44 14.66 -1.50 -0.84
CA SER A 44 16.07 -1.34 -0.49
C SER A 44 16.80 -2.65 -0.76
N ALA A 45 18.09 -2.58 -1.12
CA ALA A 45 18.94 -3.74 -1.36
C ALA A 45 19.04 -4.68 -0.15
N SER A 46 18.75 -4.20 1.05
CA SER A 46 18.71 -5.01 2.28
C SER A 46 17.51 -5.99 2.34
N HIS A 47 16.53 -5.87 1.44
CA HIS A 47 15.38 -6.78 1.42
C HIS A 47 15.77 -8.14 0.82
N LYS A 48 15.46 -9.21 1.56
CA LYS A 48 15.58 -10.58 1.06
C LYS A 48 14.32 -10.97 0.28
N LYS A 49 14.41 -12.02 -0.55
CA LYS A 49 13.27 -12.55 -1.31
C LYS A 49 12.05 -12.84 -0.43
N GLN A 50 12.26 -13.41 0.74
CA GLN A 50 11.20 -13.67 1.72
C GLN A 50 10.45 -12.41 2.19
N HIS A 51 11.12 -11.25 2.28
CA HIS A 51 10.47 -9.99 2.60
C HIS A 51 9.56 -9.52 1.45
N LEU A 52 10.00 -9.74 0.21
CA LEU A 52 9.22 -9.42 -0.99
C LEU A 52 7.99 -10.33 -1.08
N ASP A 53 8.15 -11.63 -0.87
CA ASP A 53 7.06 -12.61 -0.88
C ASP A 53 6.01 -12.27 0.20
N LYS A 54 6.45 -11.93 1.41
CA LYS A 54 5.56 -11.47 2.49
C LYS A 54 4.81 -10.20 2.09
N GLY A 55 5.52 -9.22 1.53
CA GLY A 55 4.93 -7.97 1.05
C GLY A 55 3.86 -8.24 -0.01
N ILE A 56 4.18 -9.00 -1.05
CA ILE A 56 3.26 -9.34 -2.13
C ILE A 56 2.01 -10.03 -1.59
N ASN A 57 2.16 -11.03 -0.73
CA ASN A 57 1.03 -11.76 -0.15
C ASN A 57 0.12 -10.85 0.69
N ALA A 58 0.70 -9.94 1.48
CA ALA A 58 -0.07 -8.96 2.23
C ALA A 58 -0.84 -8.01 1.31
N PHE A 59 -0.21 -7.52 0.25
CA PHE A 59 -0.84 -6.66 -0.76
C PHE A 59 -1.99 -7.36 -1.48
N ILE A 60 -1.84 -8.64 -1.85
CA ILE A 60 -2.92 -9.43 -2.47
C ILE A 60 -4.07 -9.60 -1.48
N LYS A 61 -3.79 -10.04 -0.25
CA LYS A 61 -4.80 -10.28 0.78
C LYS A 61 -5.61 -9.02 1.11
N VAL A 62 -4.95 -7.88 1.29
CA VAL A 62 -5.63 -6.60 1.55
C VAL A 62 -6.35 -6.09 0.30
N GLY A 63 -5.75 -6.22 -0.89
CA GLY A 63 -6.35 -5.83 -2.15
C GLY A 63 -7.66 -6.56 -2.44
N GLN A 64 -7.72 -7.86 -2.18
CA GLN A 64 -8.93 -8.67 -2.28
C GLN A 64 -10.00 -8.26 -1.27
N LYS A 65 -9.62 -8.03 0.00
CA LYS A 65 -10.56 -7.55 1.03
C LYS A 65 -11.19 -6.20 0.67
N LEU A 66 -10.45 -5.35 -0.03
CA LEU A 66 -10.90 -4.03 -0.46
C LEU A 66 -11.55 -4.03 -1.85
N ASN A 67 -11.68 -5.19 -2.51
CA ASN A 67 -12.21 -5.36 -3.87
C ASN A 67 -11.49 -4.49 -4.92
N ILE A 68 -10.15 -4.39 -4.81
CA ILE A 68 -9.30 -3.65 -5.75
C ILE A 68 -8.68 -4.58 -6.80
N VAL A 69 -8.45 -5.85 -6.43
CA VAL A 69 -7.79 -6.91 -7.22
C VAL A 69 -8.70 -8.12 -7.28
#